data_AF-A0AAT9GT30-F1
#
_entry.id   AF-A0AAT9GT30-F1
#
_cell.length_a   1.000
_cell.length_b   1.000
_cell.length_c   1.000
_cell.angle_alpha   90.00
_cell.angle_beta   90.00
_cell.angle_gamma   90.00
#
_symmetry.space_group_name_H-M   'P 1'
#
loop_
_entity.id
_entity.type
_entity.pdbx_description
1 polymer ?
#
loop_
_entity_poly.entity_id
_entity_poly.type
_entity_poly.pdbx_seq_one_letter_code
_entity_poly.pdbx_strand_id
1 'polypeptide(L)'
;MTDSLSEEDLDEYQRLKIIYSTTTQFGCPRSLYFSYKISLKEFGHREGCLYFDLGCRGSFTKSPCNIILWNNQSSKTRVGTPCFGCTEFDFPTFNFFVTEKNRSGLPKRLPLGVSRGAYTTYSAIARASAPNFLVKPLYKKDEKVEWLE
;
A
#
# COMPACT_ATOMS: atom_id res chain seq x y z
N MET A 1 -15.82 -32.44 -5.16
CA MET A 1 -14.56 -31.69 -5.06
C MET A 1 -13.68 -32.48 -4.12
N THR A 2 -12.50 -32.89 -4.57
CA THR A 2 -11.54 -33.58 -3.70
C THR A 2 -10.96 -32.55 -2.74
N ASP A 3 -11.36 -32.62 -1.46
CA ASP A 3 -11.03 -31.66 -0.38
C ASP A 3 -9.56 -31.73 0.09
N SER A 4 -8.64 -32.25 -0.73
CA SER A 4 -7.23 -32.38 -0.36
C SER A 4 -6.40 -31.25 -0.96
N LEU A 5 -5.76 -30.46 -0.11
CA LEU A 5 -4.73 -29.48 -0.49
C LEU A 5 -3.51 -30.20 -1.07
N SER A 6 -2.95 -29.67 -2.17
CA SER A 6 -1.70 -30.14 -2.77
C SER A 6 -0.55 -29.13 -2.56
N GLU A 7 0.69 -29.54 -2.85
CA GLU A 7 1.84 -28.62 -2.83
C GLU A 7 1.68 -27.45 -3.81
N GLU A 8 0.93 -27.65 -4.90
CA GLU A 8 0.67 -26.63 -5.92
C GLU A 8 -0.22 -25.49 -5.38
N ASP A 9 -1.00 -25.75 -4.32
CA ASP A 9 -1.84 -24.77 -3.64
C ASP A 9 -1.03 -23.86 -2.69
N LEU A 10 0.25 -24.16 -2.46
CA LEU A 10 1.12 -23.43 -1.54
C LEU A 10 2.10 -22.53 -2.27
N ASP A 11 2.39 -21.35 -1.70
CA ASP A 11 3.45 -20.46 -2.14
C ASP A 11 4.83 -20.89 -1.60
N GLU A 12 5.89 -20.16 -1.98
CA GLU A 12 7.26 -20.48 -1.58
C GLU A 12 7.52 -20.48 -0.05
N TYR A 13 6.58 -19.93 0.73
CA TYR A 13 6.62 -19.91 2.20
C TYR A 13 5.61 -20.88 2.82
N GLN A 14 5.12 -21.87 2.06
CA GLN A 14 4.12 -22.84 2.50
C GLN A 14 2.79 -22.20 2.94
N ARG A 15 2.43 -21.05 2.36
CA ARG A 15 1.15 -20.38 2.61
C ARG A 15 0.15 -20.71 1.51
N LEU A 16 -1.13 -20.84 1.85
CA LEU A 16 -2.19 -21.07 0.87
C LEU A 16 -2.28 -19.92 -0.14
N LYS A 17 -2.06 -20.22 -1.43
CA LYS A 17 -2.12 -19.24 -2.53
C LYS A 17 -3.47 -18.54 -2.62
N ILE A 18 -4.57 -19.25 -2.36
CA ILE A 18 -5.91 -18.64 -2.38
C ILE A 18 -6.05 -17.49 -1.36
N ILE A 19 -5.27 -17.50 -0.29
CA ILE A 19 -5.27 -16.46 0.76
C ILE A 19 -4.15 -15.43 0.54
N TYR A 20 -2.96 -15.88 0.11
CA TYR A 20 -1.73 -15.09 0.10
C TYR A 20 -1.15 -14.79 -1.29
N SER A 21 -1.85 -15.06 -2.38
CA SER A 21 -1.39 -14.73 -3.76
C SER A 21 -1.38 -13.24 -4.08
N THR A 22 -2.08 -12.42 -3.30
CA THR A 22 -2.17 -10.97 -3.49
C THR A 22 -1.55 -10.21 -2.33
N THR A 23 -1.22 -8.95 -2.56
CA THR A 23 -0.70 -8.07 -1.51
C THR A 23 -1.82 -7.32 -0.79
N THR A 24 -1.56 -6.79 0.41
CA THR A 24 -2.51 -5.90 1.12
C THR A 24 -2.96 -4.72 0.24
N GLN A 25 -2.12 -4.28 -0.70
CA GLN A 25 -2.46 -3.21 -1.64
C GLN A 25 -3.67 -3.57 -2.52
N PHE A 26 -3.88 -4.85 -2.81
CA PHE A 26 -5.02 -5.33 -3.59
C PHE A 26 -6.32 -5.12 -2.81
N GLY A 27 -7.27 -4.40 -3.40
CA GLY A 27 -8.52 -3.99 -2.74
C GLY A 27 -8.38 -2.84 -1.74
N CYS A 28 -7.19 -2.24 -1.59
CA CYS A 28 -7.00 -1.07 -0.73
C CYS A 28 -7.81 0.12 -1.27
N PRO A 29 -8.62 0.83 -0.47
CA PRO A 29 -9.38 2.00 -0.94
C PRO A 29 -8.47 3.17 -1.33
N ARG A 30 -7.22 3.18 -0.85
CA ARG A 30 -6.20 4.20 -1.16
C ARG A 30 -5.36 3.83 -2.39
N SER A 31 -5.76 2.80 -3.15
CA SER A 31 -5.01 2.31 -4.32
C SER A 31 -4.88 3.36 -5.42
N LEU A 32 -5.89 4.19 -5.63
CA LEU A 32 -5.84 5.24 -6.65
C LEU A 32 -4.79 6.32 -6.30
N TYR A 33 -4.73 6.75 -5.04
CA TYR A 33 -3.66 7.64 -4.55
C TYR A 33 -2.27 7.00 -4.71
N PHE A 34 -2.14 5.69 -4.44
CA PHE A 34 -0.90 4.96 -4.66
C PHE A 34 -0.46 4.93 -6.14
N SER A 35 -1.40 4.73 -7.06
CA SER A 35 -1.13 4.71 -8.50
C SER A 35 -0.61 6.06 -8.96
N TYR A 36 -1.29 7.15 -8.56
CA TYR A 36 -0.95 8.53 -8.94
C TYR A 36 0.15 9.19 -8.09
N LYS A 37 0.79 8.43 -7.19
CA LYS A 37 1.87 8.91 -6.32
C LYS A 37 1.47 10.08 -5.42
N ILE A 38 0.21 10.10 -5.00
CA ILE A 38 -0.31 11.07 -4.04
C ILE A 38 -0.12 10.52 -2.63
N SER A 39 0.73 11.19 -1.87
CA SER A 39 1.11 10.88 -0.52
C SER A 39 0.29 11.64 0.51
N LEU A 40 0.20 11.03 1.69
CA LEU A 40 -0.29 11.67 2.90
C LEU A 40 0.87 11.82 3.88
N LYS A 41 1.05 13.01 4.46
CA LYS A 41 2.14 13.31 5.42
C LYS A 41 1.73 13.23 6.89
N GLU A 42 0.44 13.20 7.18
CA GLU A 42 -0.12 13.17 8.53
C GLU A 42 -1.21 12.11 8.66
N PHE A 43 -1.35 11.51 9.84
CA PHE A 43 -2.42 10.53 10.08
C PHE A 43 -3.79 11.19 10.25
N GLY A 44 -4.86 10.42 10.08
CA GLY A 44 -6.23 10.87 10.37
C GLY A 44 -7.01 11.40 9.16
N HIS A 45 -6.39 11.50 7.98
CA HIS A 45 -7.05 11.91 6.74
C HIS A 45 -7.56 10.71 5.93
N ARG A 46 -8.66 10.90 5.19
CA ARG A 46 -9.23 9.85 4.32
C ARG A 46 -8.48 9.76 2.99
N GLU A 47 -7.89 10.87 2.58
CA GLU A 47 -7.15 11.08 1.35
C GLU A 47 -5.73 10.52 1.42
N GLY A 48 -5.10 10.43 0.25
CA GLY A 48 -3.68 10.14 0.12
C GLY A 48 -3.28 8.70 0.45
N CYS A 49 -2.10 8.33 0.01
CA CYS A 49 -1.52 7.02 0.25
C CYS A 49 -0.56 7.05 1.45
N LEU A 50 -0.68 6.06 2.34
CA LEU A 50 0.19 5.89 3.51
C LEU A 50 1.57 5.30 3.16
N TYR A 51 1.82 4.91 1.90
CA TYR A 51 3.02 4.18 1.48
C TYR A 51 4.25 5.08 1.32
N PHE A 52 4.09 6.31 0.83
CA PHE A 52 5.26 7.12 0.44
C PHE A 52 5.96 7.79 1.62
N ASP A 53 5.21 8.16 2.66
CA ASP A 53 5.73 8.88 3.82
C ASP A 53 5.45 8.16 5.15
N LEU A 54 4.29 7.50 5.28
CA LEU A 54 3.78 7.01 6.57
C LEU A 54 4.05 5.52 6.82
N GLY A 55 5.02 4.90 6.13
CA GLY A 55 5.54 3.58 6.47
C GLY A 55 4.68 2.38 6.05
N CYS A 56 3.62 2.57 5.26
CA CYS A 56 2.78 1.44 4.84
C CYS A 56 3.55 0.44 3.98
N ARG A 57 3.52 -0.84 4.37
CA ARG A 57 4.18 -1.96 3.67
C ARG A 57 3.24 -2.73 2.73
N GLY A 58 2.05 -2.19 2.48
CA GLY A 58 0.96 -2.95 1.86
C GLY A 58 1.24 -3.42 0.43
N SER A 59 2.09 -2.72 -0.31
CA SER A 59 2.49 -3.07 -1.69
C SER A 59 3.49 -4.23 -1.77
N PHE A 60 4.00 -4.69 -0.63
CA PHE A 60 4.92 -5.82 -0.54
C PHE A 60 4.64 -6.74 0.65
N THR A 61 3.41 -6.75 1.15
CA THR A 61 2.92 -7.68 2.17
C THR A 61 1.86 -8.57 1.55
N LYS A 62 2.09 -9.88 1.43
CA LYS A 62 1.09 -10.84 0.96
C LYS A 62 0.04 -11.04 2.05
N SER A 63 -1.22 -10.64 1.78
CA SER A 63 -2.30 -10.76 2.77
C SER A 63 -3.68 -10.50 2.13
N PRO A 64 -4.76 -11.11 2.65
CA PRO A 64 -6.13 -10.86 2.18
C PRO A 64 -6.81 -9.66 2.84
N CYS A 65 -6.09 -8.85 3.63
CA CYS A 65 -6.64 -7.85 4.55
C CYS A 65 -7.62 -6.84 3.92
N ASN A 66 -7.53 -6.60 2.61
CA ASN A 66 -8.42 -5.69 1.89
C ASN A 66 -9.41 -6.39 0.94
N ILE A 67 -9.35 -7.72 0.85
CA ILE A 67 -10.29 -8.57 0.10
C ILE A 67 -11.33 -9.18 1.05
N ILE A 68 -10.87 -9.95 2.04
CA ILE A 68 -11.72 -10.64 3.03
C ILE A 68 -12.08 -9.73 4.21
N LEU A 69 -11.20 -8.75 4.50
CA LEU A 69 -11.31 -7.81 5.61
C LEU A 69 -11.16 -8.47 7.00
N TRP A 70 -10.92 -7.64 8.01
CA TRP A 70 -11.02 -8.01 9.40
C TRP A 70 -12.48 -7.96 9.83
N ASN A 71 -12.98 -9.09 10.33
CA ASN A 71 -14.37 -9.29 10.76
C ASN A 71 -15.40 -8.94 9.68
N ASN A 72 -15.03 -9.03 8.39
CA ASN A 72 -15.84 -8.57 7.26
C ASN A 72 -16.25 -7.09 7.35
N GLN A 73 -15.49 -6.26 8.08
CA GLN A 73 -15.81 -4.85 8.31
C GLN A 73 -14.74 -3.90 7.75
N SER A 74 -13.47 -4.11 8.12
CA SER A 74 -12.43 -3.11 7.83
C SER A 74 -11.02 -3.70 7.75
N SER A 75 -10.01 -2.84 7.60
CA SER A 75 -8.60 -3.19 7.59
C SER A 75 -7.77 -2.01 8.08
N LYS A 76 -6.50 -2.23 8.43
CA LYS A 76 -5.59 -1.15 8.86
C LYS A 76 -5.59 0.02 7.89
N THR A 77 -5.34 -0.26 6.61
CA THR A 77 -5.26 0.78 5.58
C THR A 77 -6.60 1.42 5.26
N ARG A 78 -7.74 0.88 5.70
CA ARG A 78 -9.06 1.53 5.60
C ARG A 78 -9.21 2.58 6.71
N VAL A 79 -8.79 2.25 7.93
CA VAL A 79 -8.88 3.15 9.10
C VAL A 79 -7.74 4.18 9.20
N GLY A 80 -6.86 4.25 8.20
CA GLY A 80 -5.76 5.22 8.18
C GLY A 80 -4.49 4.75 8.90
N THR A 81 -4.41 3.46 9.26
CA THR A 81 -3.21 2.85 9.84
C THR A 81 -2.39 2.16 8.74
N PRO A 82 -1.07 2.37 8.67
CA PRO A 82 -0.23 1.71 7.69
C PRO A 82 -0.22 0.18 7.88
N CYS A 83 -0.07 -0.56 6.78
CA CYS A 83 0.21 -2.00 6.88
C CYS A 83 1.61 -2.19 7.46
N PHE A 84 1.74 -3.03 8.50
CA PHE A 84 3.01 -3.29 9.17
C PHE A 84 3.74 -4.53 8.63
N GLY A 85 3.16 -5.24 7.66
CA GLY A 85 3.78 -6.44 7.10
C GLY A 85 3.74 -7.66 8.02
N CYS A 86 2.76 -7.76 8.92
CA CYS A 86 2.71 -8.81 9.95
C CYS A 86 2.53 -10.25 9.44
N THR A 87 2.35 -10.45 8.14
CA THR A 87 2.25 -11.76 7.47
C THR A 87 3.51 -12.13 6.70
N GLU A 88 4.54 -11.29 6.73
CA GLU A 88 5.85 -11.53 6.10
C GLU A 88 6.87 -12.03 7.12
N PHE A 89 7.85 -12.79 6.63
CA PHE A 89 8.87 -13.44 7.46
C PHE A 89 9.77 -12.46 8.23
N ASP A 90 9.91 -11.23 7.73
CA ASP A 90 10.78 -10.22 8.33
C ASP A 90 10.07 -9.41 9.43
N PHE A 91 8.83 -9.76 9.79
CA PHE A 91 8.10 -9.14 10.89
C PHE A 91 8.48 -9.78 12.25
N PRO A 92 8.63 -8.98 13.33
CA PRO A 92 8.48 -7.52 13.39
C PRO A 92 9.68 -6.77 12.82
N THR A 93 9.42 -5.58 12.26
CA THR A 93 10.46 -4.61 11.88
C THR A 93 10.46 -3.39 12.81
N PHE A 94 11.29 -2.40 12.50
CA PHE A 94 11.31 -1.09 13.16
C PHE A 94 10.68 -0.02 12.25
N ASN A 95 10.41 1.17 12.80
CA ASN A 95 9.94 2.37 12.07
C ASN A 95 8.63 2.20 11.28
N PHE A 96 7.60 1.61 11.89
CA PHE A 96 6.30 1.32 11.24
C PHE A 96 5.52 2.53 10.68
N PHE A 97 5.87 3.74 11.10
CA PHE A 97 5.13 4.97 10.78
C PHE A 97 5.90 5.92 9.86
N VAL A 98 7.06 5.50 9.33
CA VAL A 98 7.89 6.32 8.44
C VAL A 98 8.40 5.47 7.29
N THR A 99 8.27 5.97 6.06
CA THR A 99 8.83 5.30 4.89
C THR A 99 10.29 5.69 4.71
N GLU A 100 11.18 4.70 4.74
CA GLU A 100 12.58 4.95 4.40
C GLU A 100 12.74 5.31 2.93
N LYS A 101 13.44 6.43 2.67
CA LYS A 101 13.71 6.95 1.33
C LYS A 101 15.20 6.86 1.00
N ASN A 102 15.51 6.73 -0.29
CA ASN A 102 16.87 6.87 -0.79
C ASN A 102 17.25 8.35 -0.95
N ARG A 103 18.48 8.64 -1.43
CA ARG A 103 18.97 10.01 -1.64
C ARG A 103 18.13 10.83 -2.62
N SER A 104 17.38 10.18 -3.51
CA SER A 104 16.49 10.81 -4.48
C SER A 104 15.06 10.97 -3.97
N GLY A 105 14.81 10.72 -2.67
CA GLY A 105 13.48 10.83 -2.06
C GLY A 105 12.51 9.69 -2.41
N LEU A 106 12.95 8.65 -3.11
CA LEU A 106 12.10 7.51 -3.47
C LEU A 106 12.13 6.44 -2.36
N PRO A 107 11.03 5.70 -2.14
CA PRO A 107 11.01 4.59 -1.21
C PRO A 107 12.16 3.60 -1.47
N LYS A 108 12.87 3.21 -0.40
CA LYS A 108 13.96 2.24 -0.49
C LYS A 108 13.43 0.87 -0.90
N ARG A 109 12.38 0.39 -0.22
CA ARG A 109 11.64 -0.82 -0.62
C ARG A 109 10.58 -0.45 -1.64
N LEU A 110 10.51 -1.20 -2.73
CA LEU A 110 9.57 -1.01 -3.83
C LEU A 110 8.50 -2.11 -3.79
N PRO A 111 7.37 -1.93 -4.50
CA PRO A 111 6.36 -2.98 -4.64
C PRO A 111 6.96 -4.27 -5.21
N LEU A 112 6.41 -5.42 -4.82
CA LEU A 112 6.90 -6.73 -5.28
C LEU A 112 6.92 -6.82 -6.81
N GLY A 113 8.02 -7.34 -7.35
CA GLY A 113 8.20 -7.56 -8.79
C GLY A 113 8.46 -6.30 -9.63
N VAL A 114 8.57 -5.11 -9.03
CA VAL A 114 8.80 -3.86 -9.78
C VAL A 114 10.27 -3.45 -9.76
N SER A 115 10.86 -3.25 -10.94
CA SER A 115 12.22 -2.73 -11.06
C SER A 115 12.29 -1.24 -10.70
N ARG A 116 13.42 -0.79 -10.14
CA ARG A 116 13.59 0.62 -9.73
C ARG A 116 13.49 1.59 -10.90
N GLY A 117 14.08 1.25 -12.05
CA GLY A 117 14.01 2.10 -13.25
C GLY A 117 12.57 2.29 -13.74
N ALA A 118 11.84 1.19 -13.90
CA ALA A 118 10.44 1.23 -14.32
C ALA A 118 9.57 1.98 -13.29
N TYR A 119 9.80 1.75 -11.99
CA TYR A 119 9.10 2.45 -10.92
C TYR A 119 9.30 3.97 -10.99
N THR A 120 10.54 4.44 -11.19
CA THR A 120 10.86 5.86 -11.27
C THR A 120 10.15 6.52 -12.46
N THR A 121 10.27 5.92 -13.65
CA THR A 121 9.61 6.44 -14.87
C THR A 121 8.10 6.48 -14.71
N TYR A 122 7.51 5.37 -14.24
CA TYR A 122 6.07 5.30 -14.00
C TYR A 122 5.61 6.32 -12.94
N SER A 123 6.38 6.51 -11.87
CA SER A 123 6.02 7.45 -10.80
C SER A 123 5.97 8.89 -11.31
N ALA A 124 6.90 9.29 -12.18
CA ALA A 124 6.89 10.63 -12.78
C ALA A 124 5.64 10.85 -13.66
N ILE A 125 5.35 9.89 -14.56
CA ILE A 125 4.20 9.96 -15.46
C ILE A 125 2.88 9.94 -14.67
N ALA A 126 2.78 9.06 -13.68
CA ALA A 126 1.60 8.94 -12.85
C ALA A 126 1.35 10.24 -12.08
N ARG A 127 2.37 10.81 -11.42
CA ARG A 127 2.20 12.08 -10.71
C ARG A 127 1.76 13.22 -11.63
N ALA A 128 2.36 13.32 -12.83
CA ALA A 128 2.02 14.34 -13.82
C ALA A 128 0.61 14.18 -14.41
N SER A 129 0.04 12.97 -14.38
CA SER A 129 -1.30 12.67 -14.91
C SER A 129 -2.38 12.56 -13.82
N ALA A 130 -2.07 12.97 -12.59
CA ALA A 130 -3.00 12.88 -11.48
C ALA A 130 -4.24 13.76 -11.71
N PRO A 131 -5.46 13.20 -11.64
CA PRO A 131 -6.68 14.00 -11.76
C PRO A 131 -6.85 14.93 -10.56
N ASN A 132 -7.42 16.11 -10.81
CA ASN A 132 -7.54 17.20 -9.82
C ASN A 132 -8.24 16.82 -8.51
N PHE A 133 -9.16 15.85 -8.54
CA PHE A 133 -9.88 15.43 -7.33
C PHE A 133 -9.02 14.63 -6.35
N LEU A 134 -7.89 14.06 -6.81
CA LEU A 134 -6.96 13.33 -5.94
C LEU A 134 -5.96 14.25 -5.24
N VAL A 135 -5.66 15.41 -5.83
CA VAL A 135 -4.69 16.38 -5.30
C VAL A 135 -5.35 17.48 -4.46
N LYS A 136 -6.66 17.35 -4.19
CA LYS A 136 -7.43 18.28 -3.37
C LYS A 136 -8.07 17.54 -2.19
N PRO A 137 -8.24 18.22 -1.04
CA PRO A 137 -8.98 17.65 0.09
C PRO A 137 -10.46 17.43 -0.28
N LEU A 138 -11.05 16.35 0.22
CA LEU A 138 -12.43 15.96 -0.09
C LEU A 138 -13.46 16.91 0.52
N TYR A 139 -13.18 17.42 1.72
CA TYR A 139 -14.13 18.26 2.48
C TYR A 139 -13.90 19.77 2.36
N LYS A 140 -12.71 20.21 1.94
CA LYS A 140 -12.33 21.65 1.91
C LYS A 140 -11.73 22.07 0.57
N LYS A 141 -12.55 22.03 -0.48
CA LYS A 141 -12.12 22.13 -1.89
C LYS A 141 -11.25 23.36 -2.25
N ASP A 142 -11.33 24.43 -1.46
CA ASP A 142 -10.66 25.71 -1.73
C ASP A 142 -9.48 26.01 -0.77
N GLU A 143 -9.10 25.06 0.10
CA GLU A 143 -7.96 25.23 1.02
C GLU A 143 -6.74 24.47 0.51
N LYS A 144 -5.59 25.16 0.43
CA LYS A 144 -4.31 24.50 0.18
C LYS A 144 -3.88 23.81 1.47
N VAL A 145 -3.70 22.50 1.42
CA VAL A 145 -3.31 21.68 2.58
C VAL A 145 -1.88 21.18 2.41
N GLU A 146 -1.10 21.20 3.48
CA GLU A 146 0.32 20.79 3.45
C GLU A 146 0.51 19.26 3.60
N TRP A 147 -0.53 18.57 4.08
CA TRP A 147 -0.51 17.15 4.41
C TRP A 147 -0.79 16.22 3.21
N LEU A 148 -1.16 16.75 2.04
CA LEU A 148 -1.45 15.98 0.81
C LEU A 148 -0.50 16.42 -0.30
N GLU A 149 0.26 15.50 -0.89
CA GLU A 149 1.30 15.83 -1.89
C GLU A 149 1.44 14.83 -3.04
#